data_AF-A0A8K1CCY5-F1
#
_entry.id   AF-A0A8K1CCY5-F1
#
_cell.length_a   1.000
_cell.length_b   1.000
_cell.length_c   1.000
_cell.angle_alpha   90.00
_cell.angle_beta   90.00
_cell.angle_gamma   90.00
#
_symmetry.space_group_name_H-M   'P 1'
#
loop_
_entity.id
_entity.type
_entity.pdbx_description
1 polymer ?
#
loop_
_entity_poly.entity_id
_entity_poly.type
_entity_poly.pdbx_seq_one_letter_code
_entity_poly.pdbx_strand_id
1 'polypeptide(L)'
;MKSKLQVVLDGRCGSNELSKTKLLAMSQQLIQTNSNVTTLSDTDLAGLKREITKVVDITRSLSDVTVEMARIISWTTIGHVGTDVDLHCMGPTVLERMCKGLHENTYLDKIMANYLNLEHQQSIETLRLRNFTTLEYASL
;
A
#
# COMPACT_ATOMS: atom_id res chain seq x y z
N MET A 1 0.13 -9.66 2.88
CA MET A 1 -0.23 -11.10 3.00
C MET A 1 0.96 -11.99 3.40
N LYS A 2 2.09 -11.94 2.67
CA LYS A 2 3.28 -12.78 2.93
C LYS A 2 3.77 -12.75 4.39
N SER A 3 3.86 -11.58 5.03
CA SER A 3 4.31 -11.46 6.43
C SER A 3 3.42 -12.22 7.42
N LYS A 4 2.09 -12.16 7.24
CA LYS A 4 1.14 -12.88 8.11
C LYS A 4 1.28 -14.40 7.95
N LEU A 5 1.54 -14.87 6.74
CA LEU A 5 1.83 -16.29 6.48
C LEU A 5 3.18 -16.71 7.04
N GLN A 6 4.19 -15.84 6.97
CA GLN A 6 5.53 -16.09 7.50
C GLN A 6 5.49 -16.34 9.01
N VAL A 7 4.69 -15.57 9.75
CA VAL A 7 4.46 -15.79 11.19
C VAL A 7 3.91 -17.20 11.47
N VAL A 8 3.00 -17.70 10.63
CA VAL A 8 2.44 -19.05 10.79
C VAL A 8 3.48 -20.12 10.45
N LEU A 9 4.28 -19.90 9.40
CA LEU A 9 5.32 -20.82 8.97
C LEU A 9 6.47 -20.93 9.99
N ASP A 10 6.86 -19.82 10.59
CA ASP A 10 7.93 -19.73 11.60
C ASP A 10 7.44 -20.14 13.00
N GLY A 11 6.13 -20.05 13.23
CA GLY A 11 5.51 -20.62 14.42
C GLY A 11 5.80 -22.11 14.51
N ARG A 12 6.29 -22.57 15.68
CA ARG A 12 6.45 -24.00 15.98
C ARG A 12 5.06 -24.65 16.05
N CYS A 13 4.54 -25.06 14.91
CA CYS A 13 3.43 -25.98 14.86
C CYS A 13 4.02 -27.36 15.14
N GLY A 14 3.65 -28.00 16.24
CA GLY A 14 4.27 -29.26 16.70
C GLY A 14 4.24 -30.44 15.72
N SER A 15 3.65 -30.29 14.53
CA SER A 15 3.76 -31.21 13.39
C SER A 15 3.60 -30.46 12.04
N ASN A 16 4.15 -31.04 10.96
CA ASN A 16 4.00 -30.50 9.60
C ASN A 16 2.53 -30.41 9.17
N GLU A 17 1.72 -31.42 9.50
CA GLU A 17 0.28 -31.41 9.17
C GLU A 17 -0.45 -30.26 9.86
N LEU A 18 -0.12 -29.96 11.12
CA LEU A 18 -0.69 -28.81 11.81
C LEU A 18 -0.25 -27.48 11.17
N SER A 19 1.00 -27.38 10.71
CA SER A 19 1.48 -26.22 9.94
C SER A 19 0.68 -26.03 8.66
N LYS A 20 0.45 -27.11 7.90
CA LYS A 20 -0.30 -27.08 6.63
C LYS A 20 -1.74 -26.61 6.87
N THR A 21 -2.42 -27.12 7.89
CA THR A 21 -3.79 -26.70 8.22
C THR A 21 -3.85 -25.23 8.62
N LYS A 22 -2.92 -24.76 9.46
CA LYS A 22 -2.89 -23.35 9.89
C LYS A 22 -2.56 -22.40 8.74
N LEU A 23 -1.62 -22.77 7.88
CA LEU A 23 -1.30 -21.99 6.67
C LEU A 23 -2.49 -21.94 5.72
N LEU A 24 -3.18 -23.05 5.51
CA LEU A 24 -4.37 -23.09 4.66
C LEU A 24 -5.47 -22.17 5.20
N ALA A 25 -5.79 -22.27 6.49
CA ALA A 25 -6.80 -21.43 7.13
C ALA A 25 -6.44 -19.93 7.03
N MET A 26 -5.17 -19.58 7.29
CA MET A 26 -4.70 -18.21 7.16
C MET A 26 -4.76 -17.72 5.70
N SER A 27 -4.36 -18.53 4.73
CA SER A 27 -4.44 -18.18 3.31
C SER A 27 -5.89 -17.93 2.87
N GLN A 28 -6.83 -18.78 3.27
CA GLN A 28 -8.26 -18.61 2.99
C GLN A 28 -8.81 -17.33 3.61
N GLN A 29 -8.47 -17.05 4.87
CA GLN A 29 -8.87 -15.81 5.55
C GLN A 29 -8.32 -14.57 4.84
N LEU A 30 -7.06 -14.60 4.41
CA LEU A 30 -6.43 -13.50 3.68
C LEU A 30 -7.09 -13.27 2.32
N ILE A 31 -7.44 -14.33 1.58
CA ILE A 31 -8.19 -14.21 0.33
C ILE A 31 -9.53 -13.52 0.56
N GLN A 32 -10.32 -13.99 1.54
CA GLN A 32 -11.62 -13.42 1.86
C GLN A 32 -11.54 -11.96 2.36
N THR A 33 -10.46 -11.60 3.05
CA THR A 33 -10.27 -10.22 3.56
C THR A 33 -9.86 -9.25 2.46
N ASN A 34 -9.13 -9.71 1.44
CA ASN A 34 -8.52 -8.85 0.41
C ASN A 34 -9.21 -8.95 -0.95
N SER A 35 -10.34 -9.64 -1.04
CA SER A 35 -11.10 -9.80 -2.28
C SER A 35 -12.58 -10.06 -1.99
N ASN A 36 -13.41 -9.98 -3.02
CA ASN A 36 -14.83 -10.36 -2.94
C ASN A 36 -15.04 -11.89 -3.10
N VAL A 37 -13.96 -12.68 -3.08
CA VAL A 37 -14.03 -14.14 -3.21
C VAL A 37 -14.49 -14.73 -1.88
N THR A 38 -15.75 -15.15 -1.80
CA THR A 38 -16.35 -15.75 -0.61
C THR A 38 -16.21 -17.28 -0.59
N THR A 39 -16.19 -17.91 -1.77
CA THR A 39 -16.00 -19.35 -1.94
C THR A 39 -14.84 -19.64 -2.89
N LEU A 40 -14.04 -20.64 -2.56
CA LEU A 40 -12.95 -21.13 -3.41
C LEU A 40 -13.43 -22.34 -4.19
N SER A 41 -13.07 -22.43 -5.47
CA SER A 41 -13.30 -23.65 -6.24
C SER A 41 -12.42 -24.79 -5.71
N ASP A 42 -12.85 -26.04 -5.92
CA ASP A 42 -12.05 -27.21 -5.52
C ASP A 42 -10.67 -27.23 -6.21
N THR A 43 -10.61 -26.74 -7.45
CA THR A 43 -9.37 -26.59 -8.23
C THR A 43 -8.41 -25.60 -7.56
N ASP A 44 -8.92 -24.44 -7.13
CA ASP A 44 -8.12 -23.42 -6.45
C ASP A 44 -7.65 -23.90 -5.08
N LEU A 45 -8.52 -24.61 -4.36
CA LEU A 45 -8.18 -25.20 -3.07
C LEU A 45 -7.10 -26.28 -3.20
N ALA A 46 -7.18 -27.11 -4.24
CA ALA A 46 -6.17 -28.13 -4.53
C ALA A 46 -4.82 -27.51 -4.90
N GLY A 47 -4.82 -26.48 -5.74
CA GLY A 47 -3.61 -25.72 -6.11
C GLY A 47 -2.94 -25.10 -4.89
N LEU A 48 -3.71 -24.41 -4.04
CA LEU A 48 -3.21 -23.80 -2.82
C LEU A 48 -2.64 -24.83 -1.82
N LYS A 49 -3.34 -25.96 -1.61
CA LYS A 49 -2.85 -27.06 -0.75
C LYS A 49 -1.54 -27.66 -1.26
N ARG A 50 -1.39 -27.79 -2.60
CA ARG A 50 -0.18 -28.30 -3.22
C ARG A 50 1.01 -27.40 -2.93
N GLU A 51 0.86 -26.09 -3.16
CA GLU A 51 1.96 -25.15 -2.89
C GLU A 51 2.29 -25.07 -1.39
N ILE A 52 1.28 -25.06 -0.51
CA ILE A 52 1.51 -25.08 0.95
C ILE A 52 2.28 -26.34 1.38
N THR A 53 1.95 -27.50 0.82
CA THR A 53 2.67 -28.74 1.10
C THR A 53 4.15 -28.61 0.73
N LYS A 54 4.47 -28.07 -0.44
CA LYS A 54 5.87 -27.82 -0.85
C LYS A 54 6.59 -26.87 0.11
N VAL A 55 5.92 -25.82 0.57
CA VAL A 55 6.52 -24.86 1.51
C VAL A 55 6.81 -25.48 2.86
N VAL A 56 5.88 -26.28 3.40
CA VAL A 56 6.06 -26.91 4.71
C VAL A 56 7.10 -28.02 4.67
N ASP A 57 7.07 -28.86 3.64
CA ASP A 57 7.87 -30.09 3.60
C ASP A 57 9.23 -29.92 2.91
N ILE A 58 9.42 -28.90 2.05
CA ILE A 58 10.61 -28.81 1.18
C ILE A 58 11.27 -27.43 1.28
N THR A 59 10.58 -26.36 0.89
CA THR A 59 11.27 -25.11 0.51
C THR A 59 11.32 -24.05 1.59
N ARG A 60 10.36 -24.04 2.53
CA ARG A 60 10.14 -22.98 3.53
C ARG A 60 10.04 -21.56 2.92
N SER A 61 9.72 -21.47 1.63
CA SER A 61 9.57 -20.20 0.89
C SER A 61 8.13 -19.97 0.46
N LEU A 62 7.51 -18.89 0.93
CA LEU A 62 6.09 -18.59 0.68
C LEU A 62 5.79 -18.01 -0.71
N SER A 63 6.79 -17.83 -1.57
CA SER A 63 6.61 -17.15 -2.87
C SER A 63 5.51 -17.82 -3.71
N ASP A 64 5.56 -19.14 -3.91
CA ASP A 64 4.59 -19.86 -4.75
C ASP A 64 3.19 -19.87 -4.13
N VAL A 65 3.10 -19.99 -2.80
CA VAL A 65 1.82 -19.86 -2.08
C VAL A 65 1.21 -18.47 -2.30
N THR A 66 2.03 -17.42 -2.22
CA THR A 66 1.54 -16.05 -2.43
C THR A 66 1.16 -15.78 -3.88
N VAL A 67 1.85 -16.38 -4.86
CA VAL A 67 1.50 -16.31 -6.28
C VAL A 67 0.19 -17.02 -6.55
N GLU A 68 -0.01 -18.22 -5.99
CA GLU A 68 -1.25 -18.95 -6.16
C GLU A 68 -2.44 -18.22 -5.52
N MET A 69 -2.23 -17.61 -4.34
CA MET A 69 -3.24 -16.73 -3.74
C MET A 69 -3.54 -15.52 -4.63
N ALA A 70 -2.53 -14.88 -5.23
CA ALA A 70 -2.70 -13.77 -6.15
C ALA A 70 -3.51 -14.18 -7.39
N ARG A 71 -3.25 -15.38 -7.95
CA ARG A 71 -4.03 -15.96 -9.05
C ARG A 71 -5.50 -16.10 -8.70
N ILE A 72 -5.81 -16.61 -7.49
CA ILE A 72 -7.19 -16.82 -7.01
C ILE A 72 -7.96 -15.50 -6.91
N ILE A 73 -7.30 -14.40 -6.52
CA ILE A 73 -7.92 -13.07 -6.38
C ILE A 73 -7.72 -12.18 -7.61
N SER A 74 -7.27 -12.76 -8.74
CA SER A 74 -7.00 -12.06 -10.01
C SER A 74 -6.00 -10.90 -9.89
N TRP A 75 -5.03 -11.00 -8.99
CA TRP A 75 -3.92 -10.05 -8.91
C TRP A 75 -2.82 -10.43 -9.90
N THR A 76 -2.41 -9.48 -10.72
CA THR A 76 -1.33 -9.66 -11.70
C THR A 76 0.06 -9.57 -11.08
N THR A 77 0.19 -8.94 -9.91
CA THR A 77 1.44 -8.83 -9.14
C THR A 77 1.14 -8.66 -7.65
N ILE A 78 2.13 -9.02 -6.82
CA ILE A 78 2.14 -8.78 -5.37
C ILE A 78 3.02 -7.56 -5.03
N GLY A 79 3.75 -7.03 -6.02
CA GLY A 79 4.58 -5.83 -5.90
C GLY A 79 3.80 -4.55 -6.21
N HIS A 80 4.50 -3.41 -6.14
CA HIS A 80 3.92 -2.13 -6.54
C HIS A 80 3.55 -2.15 -8.02
N VAL A 81 2.39 -1.56 -8.33
CA VAL A 81 1.94 -1.27 -9.69
C VAL A 81 2.18 0.22 -9.98
N GLY A 82 2.61 0.53 -11.21
CA GLY A 82 2.87 1.90 -11.65
C GLY A 82 1.62 2.62 -12.19
N THR A 83 0.43 2.23 -11.73
CA THR A 83 -0.79 2.96 -12.09
C THR A 83 -0.85 4.26 -11.30
N ASP A 84 -1.39 5.31 -11.92
CA ASP A 84 -1.65 6.58 -11.23
C ASP A 84 -2.57 6.34 -10.02
N VAL A 85 -2.37 7.12 -8.95
CA VAL A 85 -3.12 7.02 -7.69
C VAL A 85 -3.93 8.29 -7.44
N ASP A 86 -5.08 8.12 -6.78
CA ASP A 86 -5.98 9.23 -6.48
C ASP A 86 -5.38 10.18 -5.44
N LEU A 87 -5.52 11.48 -5.69
CA LEU A 87 -5.19 12.54 -4.75
C LEU A 87 -6.48 13.15 -4.19
N HIS A 88 -6.67 13.04 -2.87
CA HIS A 88 -7.78 13.69 -2.17
C HIS A 88 -7.27 14.87 -1.35
N CYS A 89 -7.84 16.05 -1.59
CA CYS A 89 -7.52 17.28 -0.88
C CYS A 89 -8.77 17.84 -0.20
N MET A 90 -8.57 18.48 0.95
CA MET A 90 -9.61 19.18 1.71
C MET A 90 -9.05 20.50 2.25
N GLY A 91 -9.82 21.59 2.14
CA GLY A 91 -9.40 22.89 2.66
C GLY A 91 -10.10 24.07 1.97
N PRO A 92 -9.48 25.27 1.97
CA PRO A 92 -10.00 26.40 1.22
C PRO A 92 -10.21 26.05 -0.25
N THR A 93 -11.38 26.42 -0.81
CA THR A 93 -11.81 26.02 -2.16
C THR A 93 -10.80 26.39 -3.25
N VAL A 94 -10.01 27.46 -3.05
CA VAL A 94 -8.96 27.88 -3.97
C VAL A 94 -7.84 26.83 -4.06
N LEU A 95 -7.48 26.21 -2.94
CA LEU A 95 -6.41 25.21 -2.84
C LEU A 95 -6.91 23.82 -3.22
N GLU A 96 -8.16 23.48 -2.91
CA GLU A 96 -8.78 22.24 -3.40
C GLU A 96 -8.81 22.18 -4.93
N ARG A 97 -8.98 23.32 -5.60
CA ARG A 97 -8.89 23.41 -7.07
C ARG A 97 -7.48 23.11 -7.60
N MET A 98 -6.43 23.33 -6.80
CA MET A 98 -5.05 23.04 -7.21
C MET A 98 -4.75 21.54 -7.27
N CYS A 99 -5.53 20.71 -6.58
CA CYS A 99 -5.42 19.25 -6.60
C CYS A 99 -6.24 18.58 -7.70
N LYS A 100 -6.94 19.36 -8.54
CA LYS A 100 -7.78 18.82 -9.61
C LYS A 100 -6.95 18.56 -10.86
N GLY A 101 -7.01 17.32 -11.34
CA GLY A 101 -6.41 16.90 -12.60
C GLY A 101 -5.33 15.85 -12.38
N LEU A 102 -4.53 15.62 -13.42
CA LEU A 102 -3.35 14.78 -13.35
C LEU A 102 -2.17 15.61 -12.83
N HIS A 103 -1.51 15.10 -11.81
CA HIS A 103 -0.38 15.75 -11.18
C HIS A 103 0.77 14.77 -11.04
N GLU A 104 1.98 15.26 -11.32
CA GLU A 104 3.20 14.57 -10.91
C GLU A 104 3.26 14.50 -9.38
N ASN A 105 3.83 13.42 -8.84
CA ASN A 105 3.98 13.28 -7.39
C ASN A 105 4.83 14.42 -6.76
N THR A 106 5.76 14.99 -7.54
CA THR A 106 6.57 16.19 -7.21
C THR A 106 5.80 17.50 -7.31
N TYR A 107 4.47 17.46 -7.42
CA TYR A 107 3.62 18.65 -7.36
C TYR A 107 2.94 18.79 -6.00
N LEU A 108 2.86 17.71 -5.21
CA LEU A 108 2.25 17.71 -3.88
C LEU A 108 2.96 18.65 -2.91
N ASP A 109 4.29 18.70 -2.98
CA ASP A 109 5.13 19.62 -2.20
C ASP A 109 4.78 21.08 -2.49
N LYS A 110 4.55 21.45 -3.76
CA LYS A 110 4.15 22.81 -4.16
C LYS A 110 2.76 23.16 -3.68
N ILE A 111 1.81 22.22 -3.73
CA ILE A 111 0.46 22.44 -3.19
C ILE A 111 0.54 22.70 -1.69
N MET A 112 1.31 21.89 -0.95
CA MET A 112 1.50 22.06 0.49
C MET A 112 2.25 23.35 0.84
N ALA A 113 3.28 23.71 0.09
CA ALA A 113 4.05 24.94 0.31
C ALA A 113 3.20 26.19 0.07
N ASN A 114 2.32 26.16 -0.94
CA ASN A 114 1.35 27.23 -1.17
C ASN A 114 0.27 27.28 -0.08
N TYR A 115 -0.24 26.12 0.38
CA TYR A 115 -1.21 26.07 1.48
C TYR A 115 -0.65 26.71 2.76
N LEU A 116 0.61 26.42 3.08
CA LEU A 116 1.29 26.95 4.27
C LEU A 116 1.96 28.31 4.04
N ASN A 117 1.83 28.90 2.85
CA ASN A 117 2.44 30.17 2.44
C ASN A 117 3.99 30.22 2.63
N LEU A 118 4.67 29.08 2.52
CA LEU A 118 6.09 28.95 2.82
C LEU A 118 6.98 29.60 1.76
N GLU A 119 6.59 29.52 0.48
CA GLU A 119 7.35 30.15 -0.62
C GLU A 119 7.31 31.67 -0.52
N HIS A 120 6.15 32.23 -0.15
CA HIS A 120 6.01 33.67 0.01
C HIS A 120 6.83 34.18 1.20
N GLN A 121 6.81 33.49 2.33
CA GLN A 121 7.65 33.83 3.48
C GLN A 121 9.14 33.81 3.13
N GLN A 122 9.60 32.81 2.38
CA GLN A 122 10.99 32.75 1.95
C GLN A 122 11.37 33.92 1.03
N SER A 123 10.47 34.33 0.15
CA SER A 123 10.68 35.50 -0.72
C SER A 123 10.71 36.82 0.06
N ILE A 124 9.83 36.98 1.07
CA ILE A 124 9.80 38.14 1.96
C ILE A 124 11.07 38.21 2.79
N GLU A 125 11.49 37.11 3.40
CA GLU A 125 12.73 37.06 4.20
C GLU A 125 13.97 37.33 3.33
N THR A 126 13.99 36.84 2.09
CA THR A 126 15.09 37.15 1.14
C THR A 126 15.13 38.64 0.80
N LEU A 127 13.99 39.28 0.59
CA LEU A 127 13.91 40.72 0.33
C LEU A 127 14.28 41.55 1.57
N ARG A 128 13.86 41.10 2.76
CA ARG A 128 14.23 41.69 4.06
C ARG A 128 15.73 41.67 4.29
N LEU A 129 16.38 40.52 4.06
CA LEU A 129 17.85 40.37 4.12
C LEU A 129 18.60 41.26 3.10
N ARG A 130 17.93 41.66 2.02
CA ARG A 130 18.46 42.55 0.98
C ARG A 130 18.09 44.02 1.20
N ASN A 131 17.58 44.40 2.38
CA ASN A 131 17.16 45.75 2.75
C ASN A 131 16.05 46.37 1.87
N PHE A 132 15.21 45.55 1.24
CA PHE A 132 14.01 46.04 0.57
C PHE A 132 12.84 46.13 1.56
N THR A 133 12.00 47.17 1.43
CA THR A 133 10.77 47.34 2.20
C THR A 133 9.71 46.34 1.73
N THR A 134 9.28 45.44 2.61
CA THR A 134 8.21 44.46 2.33
C THR A 134 6.95 44.80 3.12
N LEU A 135 5.77 44.70 2.50
CA LEU A 135 4.49 44.77 3.19
C LEU A 135 4.23 43.43 3.88
N GLU A 136 4.28 43.39 5.21
CA GLU A 136 3.88 42.21 5.98
C GLU A 136 2.34 42.08 5.90
N TYR A 137 1.85 40.91 5.47
CA TYR A 137 0.42 40.59 5.60
C TYR A 137 0.11 40.44 7.09
N ALA A 138 -0.71 41.35 7.64
CA ALA A 138 -1.29 41.16 8.96
C ALA A 138 -2.17 39.91 8.93
N SER A 139 -1.78 38.90 9.71
CA SER A 139 -2.54 37.67 9.92
C SER A 139 -3.93 38.01 10.49
N LEU A 140 -4.98 37.67 9.75
CA LEU A 140 -6.37 37.58 10.24
C LEU A 140 -6.52 36.40 11.20
#